data_AF-A0A410RS64-F1
#
_entry.id   AF-A0A410RS64-F1
#
_cell.length_a   1.000
_cell.length_b   1.000
_cell.length_c   1.000
_cell.angle_alpha   90.00
_cell.angle_beta   90.00
_cell.angle_gamma   90.00
#
_symmetry.space_group_name_H-M   'P 1'
#
loop_
_entity.id
_entity.type
_entity.pdbx_description
1 polymer ?
#
loop_
_entity_poly.entity_id
_entity_poly.type
_entity_poly.pdbx_seq_one_letter_code
_entity_poly.pdbx_strand_id
1 'polypeptide(L)'
;MTRGVDLLIRLLSLGLPERRMHGFWNNRGLCCGDAALVSWLIDLHHLAHAPEQLAAARKLADHLLARAEPEGGGFKWTFAEYRDQPGRLEAQTNLMQGAAGIGLALLWLDGLEQQRPAIVRMPDAPCQD
;
A
#
# COMPACT_ATOMS: atom_id res chain seq x y z
N MET A 1 10.75 0.03 19.26
CA MET A 1 9.90 0.11 18.04
C MET A 1 10.70 0.44 16.77
N THR A 2 11.85 1.12 16.83
CA THR A 2 12.65 1.57 15.68
C THR A 2 13.20 0.45 14.77
N ARG A 3 13.80 -0.62 15.32
CA ARG A 3 14.46 -1.67 14.51
C ARG A 3 13.60 -2.32 13.42
N GLY A 4 12.29 -2.48 13.65
CA GLY A 4 11.40 -3.11 12.67
C GLY A 4 11.07 -2.19 11.49
N VAL A 5 10.81 -0.92 11.77
CA VAL A 5 10.55 0.12 10.76
C VAL A 5 11.80 0.34 9.92
N ASP A 6 12.96 0.46 10.56
CA ASP A 6 14.25 0.66 9.89
C ASP A 6 14.58 -0.50 8.93
N LEU A 7 14.32 -1.74 9.37
CA LEU A 7 14.50 -2.92 8.53
C LEU A 7 13.59 -2.88 7.30
N LEU A 8 12.30 -2.56 7.46
CA LEU A 8 11.38 -2.50 6.34
C LEU A 8 11.76 -1.39 5.36
N ILE A 9 12.03 -0.17 5.82
CA ILE A 9 12.48 0.94 4.97
C ILE A 9 13.75 0.55 4.20
N ARG A 10 14.68 -0.16 4.86
CA ARG A 10 15.89 -0.67 4.20
C ARG A 10 15.59 -1.76 3.16
N LEU A 11 14.65 -2.66 3.41
CA LEU A 11 14.22 -3.64 2.42
C LEU A 11 13.58 -2.95 1.20
N LEU A 12 12.78 -1.91 1.44
CA LEU A 12 12.18 -1.11 0.38
C LEU A 12 13.25 -0.38 -0.45
N SER A 13 14.27 0.20 0.19
CA SER A 13 15.36 0.87 -0.53
C SER A 13 16.21 -0.09 -1.37
N LEU A 14 16.31 -1.36 -0.95
CA LEU A 14 17.02 -2.43 -1.68
C LEU A 14 16.25 -3.00 -2.88
N GLY A 15 15.06 -2.50 -3.17
CA GLY A 15 14.30 -2.85 -4.37
C GLY A 15 13.19 -3.88 -4.15
N LEU A 16 12.77 -4.11 -2.91
CA LEU A 16 11.46 -4.70 -2.66
C LEU A 16 10.40 -3.60 -2.69
N PRO A 17 9.17 -3.88 -3.17
CA PRO A 17 8.67 -5.13 -3.72
C PRO A 17 8.96 -5.32 -5.22
N GLU A 18 9.75 -4.47 -5.87
CA GLU A 18 10.08 -4.61 -7.31
C GLU A 18 10.70 -5.97 -7.64
N ARG A 19 11.64 -6.42 -6.80
CA ARG A 19 12.31 -7.71 -6.89
C ARG A 19 11.62 -8.72 -5.99
N ARG A 20 10.57 -9.36 -6.48
CA ARG A 20 9.85 -10.38 -5.70
C ARG A 20 10.72 -11.62 -5.50
N MET A 21 11.15 -11.83 -4.26
CA MET A 21 11.84 -13.03 -3.84
C MET A 21 10.86 -14.20 -3.69
N HIS A 22 11.37 -15.42 -3.76
CA HIS A 22 10.59 -16.63 -3.49
C HIS A 22 9.92 -16.52 -2.12
N GLY A 23 8.59 -16.67 -2.07
CA GLY A 23 7.78 -16.54 -0.85
C GLY A 23 7.21 -15.15 -0.57
N PHE A 24 7.57 -14.12 -1.37
CA PHE A 24 6.90 -12.82 -1.31
C PHE A 24 5.48 -12.95 -1.86
N TRP A 25 4.49 -12.62 -1.03
CA TRP A 25 3.09 -12.79 -1.37
C TRP A 25 2.68 -11.80 -2.44
N ASN A 26 2.10 -12.29 -3.54
CA ASN A 26 1.50 -11.45 -4.56
C ASN A 26 0.16 -10.88 -4.09
N ASN A 27 0.19 -10.02 -3.06
CA ASN A 27 -0.99 -9.34 -2.54
C ASN A 27 -0.82 -7.82 -2.63
N ARG A 28 -1.84 -7.13 -3.12
CA ARG A 28 -1.85 -5.67 -3.26
C ARG A 28 -2.92 -4.99 -2.40
N GLY A 29 -3.79 -5.77 -1.77
CA GLY A 29 -4.94 -5.30 -1.01
C GLY A 29 -4.57 -4.55 0.27
N LEU A 30 -5.57 -3.87 0.83
CA LEU A 30 -5.46 -3.10 2.06
C LEU A 30 -5.41 -3.99 3.32
N CYS A 31 -5.87 -5.25 3.27
CA CYS A 31 -5.78 -6.15 4.41
C CYS A 31 -4.35 -6.55 4.77
N CYS A 32 -3.50 -6.83 3.78
CA CYS A 32 -2.21 -7.46 4.00
C CYS A 32 -1.25 -7.39 2.80
N GLY A 33 -1.54 -6.54 1.83
CA GLY A 33 -0.74 -6.36 0.63
C GLY A 33 0.01 -5.02 0.58
N ASP A 34 0.48 -4.68 -0.61
CA ASP A 34 1.23 -3.45 -0.88
C ASP A 34 0.47 -2.18 -0.43
N ALA A 35 -0.86 -2.11 -0.61
CA ALA A 35 -1.66 -0.97 -0.16
C ALA A 35 -1.75 -0.83 1.38
N ALA A 36 -1.75 -1.95 2.11
CA ALA A 36 -1.69 -1.96 3.57
C ALA A 36 -0.39 -1.32 4.07
N LEU A 37 0.73 -1.63 3.42
CA LEU A 37 2.03 -1.06 3.75
C LEU A 37 2.08 0.46 3.46
N VAL A 38 1.44 0.93 2.38
CA VAL A 38 1.29 2.37 2.13
C VAL A 38 0.55 3.04 3.27
N SER A 39 -0.63 2.53 3.65
CA SER A 39 -1.42 3.08 4.76
C SER A 39 -0.63 3.12 6.06
N TRP A 40 0.06 2.03 6.38
CA TRP A 40 0.85 1.94 7.61
C TRP A 40 2.04 2.91 7.65
N LEU A 41 2.72 3.13 6.51
CA LEU A 41 3.80 4.11 6.43
C LEU A 41 3.30 5.56 6.56
N ILE A 42 2.09 5.85 6.06
CA ILE A 42 1.43 7.14 6.26
C ILE A 42 1.17 7.36 7.76
N ASP A 43 0.58 6.37 8.43
CA ASP A 43 0.32 6.44 9.87
C ASP A 43 1.62 6.61 10.67
N LEU A 44 2.68 5.89 10.31
CA LEU A 44 4.00 6.07 10.94
C LEU A 44 4.57 7.47 10.71
N HIS A 45 4.40 8.02 9.51
CA HIS A 45 4.84 9.38 9.21
C HIS A 45 4.10 10.41 10.06
N HIS A 46 2.79 10.24 10.25
CA HIS A 46 2.03 11.11 11.15
C HIS A 46 2.51 11.02 12.61
N LEU A 47 2.87 9.82 13.09
CA LEU A 47 3.33 9.62 14.47
C LEU A 47 4.77 10.11 14.71
N ALA A 48 5.67 9.88 13.75
CA ALA A 48 7.11 10.10 13.94
C ALA A 48 7.65 11.33 13.20
N HIS A 49 6.87 11.90 12.27
CA HIS A 49 7.25 12.99 11.38
C HIS A 49 8.55 12.75 10.61
N ALA A 50 8.86 11.48 10.30
CA ALA A 50 10.12 11.12 9.67
C ALA A 50 9.96 11.04 8.14
N PRO A 51 10.73 11.80 7.35
CA PRO A 51 10.54 11.90 5.90
C PRO A 51 10.79 10.59 5.17
N GLU A 52 11.60 9.68 5.73
CA GLU A 52 11.87 8.37 5.15
C GLU A 52 10.61 7.49 5.04
N GLN A 53 9.64 7.65 5.94
CA GLN A 53 8.39 6.90 5.92
C GLN A 53 7.51 7.35 4.75
N LEU A 54 7.40 8.67 4.54
CA LEU A 54 6.69 9.24 3.40
C LEU A 54 7.37 8.88 2.07
N ALA A 55 8.70 8.92 2.00
CA ALA A 55 9.44 8.50 0.82
C ALA A 55 9.24 7.00 0.51
N ALA A 56 9.19 6.15 1.54
CA ALA A 56 8.87 4.74 1.38
C ALA A 56 7.43 4.52 0.91
N ALA A 57 6.46 5.27 1.44
CA ALA A 57 5.06 5.21 1.03
C ALA A 57 4.90 5.61 -0.45
N ARG A 58 5.58 6.67 -0.89
CA ARG A 58 5.67 7.11 -2.30
C ARG A 58 6.12 5.97 -3.20
N LYS A 59 7.26 5.36 -2.86
CA LYS A 59 7.86 4.29 -3.65
C LYS A 59 6.91 3.08 -3.79
N LEU A 60 6.23 2.71 -2.71
CA LEU A 60 5.23 1.63 -2.74
C LEU A 60 3.98 2.00 -3.55
N ALA A 61 3.52 3.25 -3.47
CA ALA A 61 2.41 3.74 -4.28
C ALA A 61 2.76 3.74 -5.78
N ASP A 62 3.96 4.18 -6.14
CA ASP A 62 4.46 4.12 -7.53
C ASP A 62 4.52 2.67 -8.03
N HIS A 63 4.96 1.74 -7.16
CA HIS A 63 4.97 0.31 -7.47
C HIS A 63 3.58 -0.27 -7.70
N LEU A 64 2.60 0.15 -6.88
CA LEU A 64 1.18 -0.20 -7.04
C LEU A 64 0.63 0.34 -8.36
N LEU A 65 0.88 1.61 -8.67
CA LEU A 65 0.42 2.26 -9.90
C LEU A 65 1.04 1.64 -11.15
N ALA A 66 2.33 1.29 -11.12
CA ALA A 66 3.01 0.57 -12.22
C ALA A 66 2.43 -0.83 -12.49
N ARG A 67 1.63 -1.35 -11.55
CA ARG A 67 0.96 -2.66 -11.60
C ARG A 67 -0.53 -2.56 -11.91
N ALA A 68 -1.04 -1.34 -12.09
CA ALA A 68 -2.41 -1.08 -12.48
C ALA A 68 -2.62 -1.53 -13.94
N GLU A 69 -3.72 -2.22 -14.17
CA GLU A 69 -4.15 -2.66 -15.49
C GLU A 69 -5.33 -1.77 -15.92
N PRO A 70 -5.27 -1.08 -17.06
CA PRO A 70 -6.38 -0.25 -17.51
C PRO A 70 -7.61 -1.10 -17.86
N GLU A 71 -8.78 -0.71 -17.36
CA GLU A 71 -10.05 -1.38 -17.65
C GLU A 71 -11.22 -0.40 -17.52
N GLY A 72 -12.11 -0.36 -18.52
CA GLY A 72 -13.39 0.35 -18.42
C GLY A 72 -13.29 1.86 -18.14
N GLY A 73 -12.20 2.52 -18.54
CA GLY A 73 -11.94 3.94 -18.26
C GLY A 73 -11.29 4.21 -16.90
N GLY A 74 -10.97 3.17 -16.14
CA GLY A 74 -10.21 3.24 -14.90
C GLY A 74 -9.09 2.20 -14.86
N PHE A 75 -8.79 1.73 -13.65
CA PHE A 75 -7.76 0.73 -13.41
C PHE A 75 -8.28 -0.40 -12.53
N LYS A 76 -7.74 -1.59 -12.76
CA LYS A 76 -7.85 -2.75 -11.89
C LYS A 76 -6.47 -3.22 -11.45
N TRP A 77 -6.43 -4.06 -10.42
CA TRP A 77 -5.22 -4.74 -9.98
C TRP A 77 -5.51 -6.22 -9.84
N THR A 78 -4.87 -7.03 -10.69
CA THR A 78 -4.96 -8.48 -10.58
C THR A 78 -3.84 -9.00 -9.68
N PHE A 79 -4.18 -9.76 -8.63
CA PHE A 79 -3.20 -10.34 -7.71
C PHE A 79 -3.71 -11.63 -7.03
N ALA A 80 -2.82 -12.33 -6.32
CA ALA A 80 -3.11 -13.61 -5.67
C ALA A 80 -3.51 -13.40 -4.21
N GLU A 81 -4.81 -13.24 -3.96
CA GLU A 81 -5.34 -13.11 -2.60
C GLU A 81 -5.21 -14.39 -1.78
N TYR A 82 -5.29 -15.55 -2.40
CA TYR A 82 -5.23 -16.81 -1.66
C TYR A 82 -3.79 -17.32 -1.65
N ARG A 83 -3.12 -17.23 -0.50
CA ARG A 83 -1.70 -17.62 -0.34
C ARG A 83 -1.45 -19.09 -0.72
N ASP A 84 -2.42 -19.96 -0.44
CA ASP A 84 -2.42 -21.38 -0.78
C ASP A 84 -2.78 -21.67 -2.26
N GLN A 85 -3.32 -20.67 -2.97
CA GLN A 85 -3.67 -20.76 -4.39
C GLN A 85 -2.97 -19.64 -5.19
N PRO A 86 -1.62 -19.63 -5.28
CA PRO A 86 -0.86 -18.54 -5.88
C PRO A 86 -1.15 -18.31 -7.38
N GLY A 87 -1.72 -19.29 -8.07
CA GLY A 87 -2.16 -19.17 -9.47
C GLY A 87 -3.56 -18.54 -9.64
N ARG A 88 -4.32 -18.40 -8.55
CA ARG A 88 -5.64 -17.75 -8.58
C ARG A 88 -5.46 -16.25 -8.52
N LEU A 89 -5.42 -15.64 -9.71
CA LEU A 89 -5.25 -14.21 -9.90
C LEU A 89 -6.60 -13.56 -10.18
N GLU A 90 -7.02 -12.66 -9.30
CA GLU A 90 -8.33 -12.01 -9.39
C GLU A 90 -8.17 -10.50 -9.23
N ALA A 91 -9.00 -9.75 -9.96
CA ALA A 91 -9.21 -8.33 -9.71
C ALA A 91 -10.53 -8.18 -8.96
N GLN A 92 -10.46 -7.59 -7.78
CA GLN A 92 -11.62 -7.37 -6.92
C GLN A 92 -11.91 -5.87 -6.79
N THR A 93 -13.12 -5.51 -6.37
CA THR A 93 -13.56 -4.11 -6.20
C THR A 93 -13.71 -3.69 -4.75
N ASN A 94 -13.69 -4.64 -3.81
CA ASN A 94 -13.96 -4.39 -2.40
C ASN A 94 -12.83 -3.61 -1.69
N LEU A 95 -13.11 -3.15 -0.47
CA LEU A 95 -12.17 -2.36 0.34
C LEU A 95 -10.94 -3.19 0.77
N MET A 96 -11.13 -4.46 1.09
CA MET A 96 -10.10 -5.25 1.75
C MET A 96 -9.02 -5.72 0.75
N GLN A 97 -9.46 -6.20 -0.41
CA GLN A 97 -8.68 -6.96 -1.37
C GLN A 97 -8.84 -6.39 -2.79
N GLY A 98 -9.46 -5.22 -2.95
CA GLY A 98 -9.84 -4.71 -4.25
C GLY A 98 -9.42 -3.27 -4.51
N ALA A 99 -9.82 -2.81 -5.69
CA ALA A 99 -9.53 -1.48 -6.19
C ALA A 99 -10.00 -0.36 -5.24
N ALA A 100 -11.08 -0.55 -4.47
CA ALA A 100 -11.52 0.45 -3.50
C ALA A 100 -10.49 0.67 -2.37
N GLY A 101 -9.89 -0.41 -1.84
CA GLY A 101 -8.86 -0.31 -0.82
C GLY A 101 -7.54 0.26 -1.33
N ILE A 102 -7.13 -0.20 -2.51
CA ILE A 102 -5.92 0.29 -3.18
C ILE A 102 -6.08 1.79 -3.49
N GLY A 103 -7.21 2.17 -4.09
CA GLY A 103 -7.53 3.56 -4.38
C GLY A 103 -7.58 4.42 -3.13
N LEU A 104 -8.13 3.91 -2.03
CA LEU A 104 -8.18 4.65 -0.77
C LEU A 104 -6.78 4.91 -0.19
N ALA A 105 -5.89 3.91 -0.22
CA ALA A 105 -4.50 4.10 0.20
C ALA A 105 -3.77 5.15 -0.64
N LEU A 106 -4.01 5.18 -1.95
CA LEU A 106 -3.46 6.20 -2.85
C LEU A 106 -4.03 7.60 -2.54
N LEU A 107 -5.33 7.70 -2.27
CA LEU A 107 -5.98 8.95 -1.88
C LEU A 107 -5.49 9.48 -0.53
N TRP A 108 -5.20 8.61 0.43
CA TRP A 108 -4.59 9.02 1.69
C TRP A 108 -3.19 9.59 1.50
N LEU A 109 -2.38 8.97 0.63
CA LEU A 109 -1.05 9.48 0.32
C LEU A 109 -1.11 10.86 -0.35
N ASP A 110 -1.98 11.01 -1.34
CA ASP A 110 -2.23 12.29 -2.02
C ASP A 110 -2.85 13.34 -1.06
N GLY A 111 -3.66 12.91 -0.09
CA GLY A 111 -4.16 13.75 0.99
C GLY A 111 -3.03 14.31 1.85
N LEU A 112 -2.17 13.42 2.35
CA LEU A 112 -1.00 13.78 3.16
C LEU A 112 -0.07 14.76 2.43
N GLU A 113 0.26 14.49 1.16
CA GLU A 113 1.12 15.40 0.38
C GLU A 113 0.55 16.79 0.19
N GLN A 114 -0.76 16.85 -0.07
CA GLN A 114 -1.46 18.11 -0.33
C GLN A 114 -1.95 18.77 0.96
N GLN A 115 -1.60 18.22 2.13
CA GLN A 115 -2.05 18.69 3.44
C GLN A 115 -3.59 18.80 3.52
N ARG A 116 -4.28 17.80 2.95
CA ARG A 116 -5.73 17.67 3.00
C ARG A 116 -6.13 16.61 4.03
N PRO A 117 -7.22 16.83 4.78
CA PRO A 117 -7.73 15.84 5.71
C PRO A 117 -8.17 14.57 4.97
N ALA A 118 -8.06 13.42 5.64
CA ALA A 118 -8.52 12.16 5.08
C ALA A 118 -10.05 12.17 4.86
N ILE A 119 -10.49 11.87 3.63
CA ILE A 119 -11.92 11.82 3.29
C ILE A 119 -12.63 10.65 3.98
N VAL A 120 -11.93 9.52 4.12
CA VAL A 120 -12.40 8.33 4.84
C VAL A 120 -11.36 8.01 5.90
N ARG A 121 -11.79 7.90 7.15
CA ARG A 121 -10.93 7.50 8.27
C ARG A 121 -11.24 6.09 8.70
N MET A 122 -10.20 5.25 8.85
CA MET A 122 -10.42 3.92 9.42
C MET A 122 -10.63 4.01 10.93
N PRO A 123 -11.58 3.24 11.51
CA PRO A 123 -11.86 3.30 12.95
C PRO A 123 -10.65 2.99 13.84
N ASP A 124 -9.73 2.20 13.31
CA ASP A 124 -8.49 1.75 13.97
C ASP A 124 -7.26 2.57 13.56
N ALA A 125 -7.40 3.58 12.70
CA ALA A 125 -6.27 4.41 12.29
C ALA A 125 -5.76 5.26 13.47
N PRO A 126 -4.45 5.16 13.81
CA PRO A 126 -3.89 5.86 14.96
C PRO A 126 -3.94 7.37 14.80
N CYS A 127 -3.77 7.88 13.57
CA CYS A 127 -3.77 9.31 13.25
C CYS A 127 -3.98 9.50 11.73
N GLN A 128 -5.09 10.15 11.35
CA GLN A 128 -5.40 10.55 9.96
C GLN A 128 -5.94 12.00 9.92
N ASP A 129 -5.49 12.83 10.86
CA ASP A 129 -5.92 14.23 11.07
C ASP A 129 -5.21 15.20 10.12
#